data_AF-A0A4R6S6X6-F1
#
_entry.id   AF-A0A4R6S6X6-F1
#
_cell.length_a   1.000
_cell.length_b   1.000
_cell.length_c   1.000
_cell.angle_alpha   90.00
_cell.angle_beta   90.00
_cell.angle_gamma   90.00
#
_symmetry.space_group_name_H-M   'P 1'
#
loop_
_entity.id
_entity.type
_entity.pdbx_description
1 polymer ?
#
loop_
_entity_poly.entity_id
_entity_poly.type
_entity_poly.pdbx_seq_one_letter_code
_entity_poly.pdbx_strand_id
1 'polypeptide(L)'
;MTALIAWCGFFGAWLLVAGPMFQAVVELHDEDVARDEFEAASKAVVPRYPPVSPWWWLLPPVAYYLRRKRSSQFRRAVMAQLGPEVVEQFISFVNKATGWLYVAAGASLIAVKETWELAEHEEWHHWVFWMLVVVMAGLSLGNAAFRMFRSQRVLAKHARLRAGAESTPPPHGVMG
;
A
#
# COMPACT_ATOMS: atom_id res chain seq x y z
N MET A 1 -0.32 37.74 7.86
CA MET A 1 0.73 36.82 8.39
C MET A 1 0.10 35.53 8.91
N THR A 2 -1.00 35.60 9.68
CA THR A 2 -1.77 34.45 10.18
C THR A 2 -2.31 33.55 9.06
N ALA A 3 -2.91 34.12 8.01
CA ALA A 3 -3.41 33.35 6.86
C ALA A 3 -2.31 32.50 6.19
N LEU A 4 -1.13 33.09 5.97
CA LEU A 4 0.01 32.37 5.38
C LEU A 4 0.43 31.18 6.26
N ILE A 5 0.46 31.36 7.58
CA ILE A 5 0.80 30.29 8.53
C ILE A 5 -0.24 29.16 8.47
N ALA A 6 -1.53 29.49 8.42
CA ALA A 6 -2.61 28.50 8.31
C ALA A 6 -2.49 27.67 7.01
N TRP A 7 -2.24 28.34 5.88
CA TRP A 7 -1.99 27.65 4.60
C TRP A 7 -0.71 26.79 4.63
N CYS A 8 0.37 27.27 5.25
CA CYS A 8 1.58 26.48 5.43
C CYS A 8 1.35 25.24 6.31
N GLY A 9 0.57 25.37 7.40
CA GLY A 9 0.18 24.25 8.27
C GLY A 9 -0.62 23.21 7.51
N PHE A 10 -1.65 23.64 6.77
CA PHE A 10 -2.45 22.79 5.91
C PHE A 10 -1.60 22.02 4.88
N PHE A 11 -0.83 22.71 4.05
CA PHE A 11 -0.02 22.05 3.01
C PHE A 11 1.08 21.18 3.61
N GLY A 12 1.73 21.64 4.68
CA GLY A 12 2.76 20.90 5.39
C GLY A 12 2.22 19.58 5.95
N ALA A 13 1.04 19.60 6.55
CA ALA A 13 0.43 18.39 7.10
C ALA A 13 0.02 17.38 6.01
N TRP A 14 -0.51 17.84 4.88
CA TRP A 14 -0.80 16.93 3.76
C TRP A 14 0.45 16.36 3.08
N LEU A 15 1.56 17.11 3.07
CA LEU A 15 2.86 16.58 2.67
C LEU A 15 3.35 15.48 3.61
N LEU A 16 3.12 15.61 4.92
CA LEU A 16 3.42 14.57 5.91
C LEU A 16 2.58 13.30 5.71
N VAL A 17 1.42 13.39 5.05
CA VAL A 17 0.64 12.20 4.64
C VAL A 17 1.24 11.59 3.38
N ALA A 18 1.55 12.42 2.38
CA ALA A 18 2.05 11.96 1.09
C ALA A 18 3.42 11.26 1.18
N GLY A 19 4.31 11.73 2.06
CA GLY A 19 5.66 11.17 2.24
C GLY A 19 5.66 9.68 2.66
N PRO A 20 5.08 9.32 3.81
CA PRO A 20 4.92 7.95 4.27
C PRO A 20 4.20 7.04 3.28
N MET A 21 3.18 7.54 2.59
CA MET A 21 2.49 6.77 1.54
C MET A 21 3.41 6.43 0.37
N PHE A 22 4.22 7.40 -0.05
CA PHE A 22 5.22 7.16 -1.09
C PHE A 22 6.32 6.20 -0.62
N GLN A 23 6.85 6.38 0.60
CA GLN A 23 7.87 5.51 1.17
C GLN A 23 7.37 4.08 1.33
N ALA A 24 6.12 3.89 1.79
CA ALA A 24 5.48 2.58 1.85
C ALA A 24 5.48 1.90 0.48
N VAL A 25 5.07 2.62 -0.57
CA VAL A 25 5.03 2.07 -1.93
C VAL A 25 6.41 1.67 -2.43
N VAL A 26 7.45 2.46 -2.15
CA VAL A 26 8.82 2.15 -2.58
C VAL A 26 9.36 0.95 -1.81
N GLU A 27 9.31 0.97 -0.48
CA GLU A 27 9.86 -0.12 0.34
C GLU A 27 9.10 -1.44 0.17
N LEU A 28 7.79 -1.39 -0.05
CA LEU A 28 6.98 -2.59 -0.31
C LEU A 28 7.13 -3.13 -1.73
N HIS A 29 7.58 -2.29 -2.68
CA HIS A 29 7.90 -2.74 -4.03
C HIS A 29 9.26 -3.43 -4.08
N ASP A 30 10.21 -3.01 -3.25
CA ASP A 30 11.52 -3.66 -3.13
C ASP A 30 11.44 -5.04 -2.46
N GLU A 31 10.42 -5.24 -1.63
CA GLU A 31 10.04 -6.57 -1.14
C GLU A 31 9.34 -7.32 -2.28
N ASP A 32 10.11 -8.15 -3.02
CA ASP A 32 9.57 -9.11 -3.98
C ASP A 32 8.84 -10.23 -3.20
N VAL A 33 7.66 -9.89 -2.66
CA VAL A 33 6.81 -10.88 -2.01
C VAL A 33 6.54 -11.95 -3.05
N ALA A 34 6.92 -13.19 -2.76
CA ALA A 34 6.68 -14.36 -3.59
C ALA A 34 5.17 -14.63 -3.73
N ARG A 35 4.51 -13.74 -4.47
CA ARG A 35 3.06 -13.60 -4.55
C ARG A 35 2.45 -14.86 -5.14
N ASP A 36 3.16 -15.43 -6.11
CA ASP A 36 2.83 -16.68 -6.77
C ASP A 36 2.90 -17.87 -5.81
N GLU A 37 3.90 -17.90 -4.92
CA GLU A 37 4.05 -18.95 -3.91
C GLU A 37 2.98 -18.83 -2.82
N PHE A 38 2.67 -17.61 -2.39
CA PHE A 38 1.54 -17.33 -1.50
C PHE A 38 0.20 -17.72 -2.11
N GLU A 39 0.00 -17.43 -3.40
CA GLU A 39 -1.21 -17.78 -4.14
C GLU A 39 -1.33 -19.31 -4.29
N ALA A 40 -0.24 -19.99 -4.65
CA ALA A 40 -0.19 -21.44 -4.76
C ALA A 40 -0.47 -22.13 -3.41
N ALA A 41 0.20 -21.70 -2.34
CA ALA A 41 -0.04 -22.22 -0.98
C ALA A 41 -1.48 -21.95 -0.53
N SER A 42 -2.02 -20.77 -0.81
CA SER A 42 -3.42 -20.44 -0.50
C SER A 42 -4.39 -21.34 -1.25
N LYS A 43 -4.21 -21.53 -2.56
CA LYS A 43 -5.04 -22.42 -3.39
C LYS A 43 -5.01 -23.87 -2.90
N ALA A 44 -3.84 -24.34 -2.44
CA ALA A 44 -3.71 -25.69 -1.88
C ALA A 44 -4.43 -25.85 -0.51
N VAL A 45 -4.55 -24.76 0.27
CA VAL A 45 -5.17 -24.79 1.61
C VAL A 45 -6.68 -24.53 1.57
N VAL A 46 -7.17 -23.68 0.66
CA VAL A 46 -8.59 -23.25 0.56
C VAL A 46 -9.60 -24.42 0.67
N PRO A 47 -9.42 -25.58 -0.01
CA PRO A 47 -10.38 -26.68 0.08
C PRO A 47 -10.59 -27.24 1.50
N ARG A 48 -9.60 -27.08 2.40
CA ARG A 48 -9.67 -27.57 3.79
C ARG A 48 -10.40 -26.62 4.74
N TYR A 49 -10.67 -25.38 4.31
CA TYR A 49 -11.23 -24.33 5.16
C TYR A 49 -12.43 -23.64 4.49
N PRO A 50 -13.61 -24.30 4.41
CA PRO A 50 -14.80 -23.68 3.85
C PRO A 50 -15.21 -22.42 4.64
N PRO A 51 -15.91 -21.46 4.00
CA PRO A 51 -16.35 -20.23 4.66
C PRO A 51 -17.26 -20.53 5.87
N VAL A 52 -17.28 -19.63 6.85
CA VAL A 52 -18.23 -19.70 7.97
C VAL A 52 -19.64 -19.51 7.41
N SER A 53 -20.56 -20.40 7.80
CA SER A 53 -21.96 -20.31 7.39
C SER A 53 -22.55 -18.94 7.75
N PRO A 54 -23.22 -18.24 6.82
CA PRO A 54 -23.85 -16.95 7.07
C PRO A 54 -24.84 -16.97 8.25
N TRP A 55 -25.45 -18.12 8.55
CA TRP A 55 -26.39 -18.30 9.66
C TRP A 55 -25.83 -17.92 11.03
N TRP A 56 -24.51 -17.97 11.22
CA TRP A 56 -23.89 -17.52 12.47
C TRP A 56 -24.02 -16.02 12.71
N TRP A 57 -24.31 -15.20 11.69
CA TRP A 57 -24.55 -13.75 11.87
C TRP A 57 -25.82 -13.43 12.64
N LEU A 58 -26.73 -14.40 12.82
CA LEU A 58 -27.83 -14.28 13.79
C LEU A 58 -27.30 -14.08 15.23
N LEU A 59 -26.06 -14.47 15.50
CA LEU A 59 -25.33 -14.26 16.75
C LEU A 59 -23.96 -13.63 16.45
N PRO A 60 -23.88 -12.30 16.27
CA PRO A 60 -22.66 -11.62 15.83
C PRO A 60 -21.41 -11.93 16.66
N PRO A 61 -21.45 -12.03 18.01
CA PRO A 61 -20.28 -12.41 18.80
C PRO A 61 -19.74 -13.80 18.43
N VAL A 62 -20.64 -14.76 18.16
CA VAL A 62 -20.26 -16.13 17.79
C VAL A 62 -19.70 -16.17 16.36
N ALA A 63 -20.33 -15.46 15.42
CA ALA A 63 -19.80 -15.31 14.06
C ALA A 63 -18.39 -14.74 14.06
N TYR A 64 -18.15 -13.69 14.85
CA TYR A 64 -16.83 -13.08 15.00
C TYR A 64 -15.81 -14.07 15.56
N TYR A 65 -16.15 -14.78 16.64
CA TYR A 65 -15.26 -15.78 17.24
C TYR A 65 -14.91 -16.90 16.26
N LEU A 66 -15.91 -17.48 15.57
CA LEU A 66 -15.70 -18.55 14.58
C LEU A 66 -14.84 -18.06 13.41
N ARG A 67 -15.10 -16.85 12.91
CA ARG A 67 -14.30 -16.24 11.83
C ARG A 67 -12.86 -16.01 12.27
N ARG A 68 -12.63 -15.52 13.48
CA ARG A 68 -11.28 -15.31 14.05
C ARG A 68 -10.53 -16.63 14.21
N LYS A 69 -11.19 -17.66 14.75
CA LYS A 69 -10.60 -18.99 14.93
C LYS A 69 -10.27 -19.65 13.59
N ARG A 70 -11.16 -19.59 12.60
CA ARG A 70 -10.88 -20.16 11.26
C ARG A 70 -9.80 -19.37 10.52
N SER A 71 -9.82 -18.04 10.60
CA SER A 71 -8.80 -17.20 9.97
C SER A 71 -7.40 -17.51 10.54
N SER A 72 -7.28 -17.73 11.85
CA SER A 72 -5.98 -18.11 12.45
C SER A 72 -5.52 -19.50 12.01
N GLN A 73 -6.43 -20.47 11.90
CA GLN A 73 -6.12 -21.82 11.41
C GLN A 73 -5.73 -21.81 9.92
N PHE A 74 -6.47 -21.08 9.09
CA PHE A 74 -6.16 -20.91 7.67
C PHE A 74 -4.78 -20.28 7.48
N ARG A 75 -4.51 -19.16 8.16
CA ARG A 75 -3.21 -18.47 8.08
C ARG A 75 -2.07 -19.39 8.49
N ARG A 76 -2.23 -20.15 9.57
CA ARG A 76 -1.24 -21.14 10.01
C ARG A 76 -1.01 -22.23 8.96
N ALA A 77 -2.07 -22.72 8.33
CA ALA A 77 -1.98 -23.77 7.32
C ALA A 77 -1.29 -23.27 6.03
N VAL A 78 -1.53 -22.03 5.63
CA VAL A 78 -0.81 -21.40 4.51
C VAL A 78 0.67 -21.24 4.85
N MET A 79 0.99 -20.66 6.02
CA MET A 79 2.38 -20.47 6.44
C MET A 79 3.16 -21.78 6.59
N ALA A 80 2.48 -22.87 6.96
CA ALA A 80 3.10 -24.20 7.05
C ALA A 80 3.46 -24.82 5.69
N GLN A 81 2.96 -24.27 4.57
CA GLN A 81 3.32 -24.72 3.22
C GLN A 81 4.45 -23.90 2.59
N LEU A 82 4.84 -22.80 3.22
CA LEU A 82 5.86 -21.89 2.69
C LEU A 82 7.24 -22.23 3.26
N GLY A 83 8.27 -21.99 2.46
CA GLY A 83 9.65 -22.05 2.92
C GLY A 83 9.96 -20.95 3.95
N PRO A 84 10.96 -21.15 4.83
CA PRO A 84 11.31 -20.17 5.85
C PRO A 84 11.70 -18.81 5.27
N GLU A 85 12.36 -18.78 4.10
CA GLU A 85 12.77 -17.55 3.42
C GLU A 85 11.56 -16.71 2.98
N VAL A 86 10.51 -17.38 2.49
CA VAL A 86 9.26 -16.74 2.02
C VAL A 86 8.47 -16.17 3.19
N VAL A 87 8.45 -16.89 4.31
CA VAL A 87 7.83 -16.43 5.55
C VAL A 87 8.57 -15.21 6.09
N GLU A 88 9.91 -15.20 6.05
CA GLU A 88 10.73 -14.07 6.46
C GLU A 88 10.45 -12.81 5.61
N GLN A 89 10.43 -12.96 4.29
CA GLN A 89 10.06 -11.88 3.35
C GLN A 89 8.67 -11.32 3.66
N PHE A 90 7.68 -12.20 3.88
CA PHE A 90 6.34 -11.76 4.23
C PHE A 90 6.27 -11.00 5.56
N ILE A 91 6.99 -11.47 6.58
CA ILE A 91 7.07 -10.78 7.87
C ILE A 91 7.73 -9.41 7.70
N SER A 92 8.82 -9.32 6.93
CA SER A 92 9.49 -8.04 6.61
C SER A 92 8.52 -7.07 5.92
N PHE A 93 7.84 -7.55 4.87
CA PHE A 93 6.81 -6.78 4.15
C PHE A 93 5.72 -6.26 5.10
N VAL A 94 5.14 -7.12 5.95
CA VAL A 94 4.09 -6.72 6.88
C VAL A 94 4.61 -5.71 7.91
N ASN A 95 5.82 -5.88 8.41
CA ASN A 95 6.42 -4.95 9.37
C ASN A 95 6.64 -3.57 8.75
N LYS A 96 7.20 -3.50 7.53
CA LYS A 96 7.36 -2.25 6.77
C LYS A 96 6.02 -1.58 6.48
N ALA A 97 5.04 -2.35 5.96
CA ALA A 97 3.71 -1.84 5.65
C ALA A 97 3.02 -1.27 6.90
N THR A 98 3.12 -1.98 8.03
CA THR A 98 2.52 -1.57 9.29
C THR A 98 3.21 -0.33 9.86
N GLY A 99 4.55 -0.26 9.77
CA GLY A 99 5.33 0.91 10.18
C GLY A 99 4.86 2.16 9.45
N TRP A 100 4.80 2.11 8.12
CA TRP A 100 4.34 3.25 7.33
C TRP A 100 2.85 3.56 7.51
N LEU A 101 2.01 2.56 7.76
CA LEU A 101 0.60 2.77 8.08
C LEU A 101 0.44 3.62 9.35
N TYR A 102 1.20 3.34 10.42
CA TYR A 102 1.13 4.15 11.64
C TYR A 102 1.56 5.60 11.41
N VAL A 103 2.63 5.81 10.65
CA VAL A 103 3.10 7.17 10.32
C VAL A 103 2.06 7.91 9.47
N ALA A 104 1.53 7.27 8.43
CA ALA A 104 0.51 7.85 7.56
C ALA A 104 -0.79 8.15 8.32
N ALA A 105 -1.20 7.27 9.24
CA ALA A 105 -2.37 7.48 10.09
C ALA A 105 -2.17 8.68 11.02
N GLY A 106 -1.02 8.79 11.70
CA GLY A 106 -0.69 9.94 12.53
C GLY A 106 -0.66 11.25 11.75
N ALA A 107 0.01 11.26 10.59
CA ALA A 107 0.03 12.41 9.71
C ALA A 107 -1.36 12.81 9.20
N SER A 108 -2.24 11.83 8.94
CA SER A 108 -3.61 12.09 8.48
C SER A 108 -4.44 12.79 9.57
N LEU A 109 -4.27 12.40 10.83
CA LEU A 109 -4.93 13.08 11.95
C LEU A 109 -4.47 14.55 12.06
N ILE A 110 -3.17 14.80 11.91
CA ILE A 110 -2.62 16.17 11.89
C ILE A 110 -3.21 16.94 10.70
N ALA A 111 -3.22 16.35 9.50
CA ALA A 111 -3.74 17.01 8.31
C ALA A 111 -5.24 17.34 8.41
N VAL A 112 -6.04 16.45 9.00
CA VAL A 112 -7.46 16.72 9.28
C VAL A 112 -7.60 17.90 10.26
N LYS A 113 -6.82 17.92 11.34
CA LYS A 113 -6.82 19.04 12.30
C LYS A 113 -6.41 20.37 11.64
N GLU A 114 -5.33 20.40 10.87
CA GLU A 114 -4.87 21.62 10.18
C GLU A 114 -5.87 22.08 9.10
N THR A 115 -6.57 21.14 8.45
CA THR A 115 -7.65 21.48 7.49
C THR A 115 -8.86 22.07 8.21
N TRP A 116 -9.16 21.60 9.42
CA TRP A 116 -10.22 22.18 10.25
C TRP A 116 -9.87 23.60 10.69
N GLU A 117 -8.66 23.81 11.20
CA GLU A 117 -8.19 25.16 11.61
C GLU A 117 -8.14 26.14 10.44
N LEU A 118 -7.75 25.69 9.24
CA LEU A 118 -7.82 26.51 8.04
C LEU A 118 -9.27 26.88 7.69
N ALA A 119 -10.20 25.92 7.76
CA ALA A 119 -11.60 26.18 7.47
C ALA A 119 -12.23 27.13 8.50
N GLU A 120 -11.87 27.03 9.79
CA GLU A 120 -12.29 27.98 10.82
C GLU A 120 -11.70 29.37 10.60
N HIS A 121 -10.41 29.46 10.28
CA HIS A 121 -9.74 30.75 10.03
C HIS A 121 -10.36 31.51 8.85
N GLU A 122 -10.79 30.80 7.81
CA GLU A 122 -11.43 31.37 6.63
C GLU A 122 -12.97 31.44 6.73
N GLU A 123 -13.53 31.06 7.89
CA GLU A 123 -14.98 31.00 8.17
C GLU A 123 -15.76 30.17 7.12
N TRP A 124 -15.15 29.11 6.61
CA TRP A 124 -15.76 28.25 5.60
C TRP A 124 -16.85 27.34 6.15
N HIS A 125 -17.81 27.01 5.29
CA HIS A 125 -18.87 26.09 5.64
C HIS A 125 -18.34 24.65 5.80
N HIS A 126 -18.89 23.88 6.73
CA HIS A 126 -18.36 22.55 7.11
C HIS A 126 -18.24 21.53 5.95
N TRP A 127 -19.01 21.68 4.88
CA TRP A 127 -18.88 20.80 3.71
C TRP A 127 -17.57 21.04 2.94
N VAL A 128 -17.04 22.28 2.95
CA VAL A 128 -15.77 22.64 2.30
C VAL A 128 -14.63 21.90 2.98
N PHE A 129 -14.65 21.82 4.31
CA PHE A 129 -13.70 21.02 5.09
C PHE A 129 -13.68 19.55 4.64
N TRP A 130 -14.85 18.88 4.58
CA TRP A 130 -14.91 17.48 4.15
C TRP A 130 -14.47 17.28 2.70
N MET A 131 -14.82 18.23 1.82
CA MET A 131 -14.38 18.23 0.43
C MET A 131 -12.85 18.33 0.34
N LEU A 132 -12.22 19.25 1.07
CA LEU A 132 -10.77 19.39 1.11
C LEU A 132 -10.09 18.13 1.66
N VAL A 133 -10.61 17.54 2.73
CA VAL A 133 -10.08 16.28 3.29
C VAL A 133 -10.10 15.16 2.24
N VAL A 134 -11.23 14.97 1.55
CA VAL A 134 -11.37 13.92 0.53
C VAL A 134 -10.46 14.18 -0.67
N VAL A 135 -10.42 15.43 -1.16
CA VAL A 135 -9.57 15.81 -2.30
C VAL A 135 -8.11 15.61 -1.98
N MET A 136 -7.64 16.10 -0.83
CA MET A 136 -6.22 16.00 -0.46
C MET A 136 -5.81 14.57 -0.13
N ALA A 137 -6.68 13.78 0.53
CA ALA A 137 -6.43 12.34 0.69
C ALA A 137 -6.31 11.65 -0.68
N GLY A 138 -7.23 11.95 -1.60
CA GLY A 138 -7.19 11.45 -2.98
C GLY A 138 -5.90 11.85 -3.71
N LEU A 139 -5.43 13.09 -3.55
CA LEU A 139 -4.17 13.57 -4.14
C LEU A 139 -2.94 12.87 -3.55
N SER A 140 -2.90 12.67 -2.23
CA SER A 140 -1.80 11.97 -1.56
C SER A 140 -1.70 10.50 -1.98
N LEU A 141 -2.84 9.77 -1.99
CA LEU A 141 -2.88 8.39 -2.48
C LEU A 141 -2.59 8.33 -3.98
N GLY A 142 -3.19 9.21 -4.76
CA GLY A 142 -3.02 9.29 -6.21
C GLY A 142 -1.57 9.57 -6.61
N ASN A 143 -0.87 10.47 -5.90
CA ASN A 143 0.54 10.74 -6.12
C ASN A 143 1.42 9.52 -5.82
N ALA A 144 1.15 8.80 -4.72
CA ALA A 144 1.88 7.56 -4.40
C ALA A 144 1.68 6.50 -5.50
N ALA A 145 0.43 6.28 -5.92
CA ALA A 145 0.10 5.33 -6.99
C ALA A 145 0.69 5.73 -8.35
N PHE A 146 0.58 7.01 -8.74
CA PHE A 146 1.11 7.52 -10.01
C PHE A 146 2.63 7.35 -10.09
N ARG A 147 3.34 7.62 -8.99
CA ARG A 147 4.80 7.42 -8.92
C ARG A 147 5.17 5.95 -9.07
N MET A 148 4.41 5.03 -8.45
CA MET A 148 4.59 3.58 -8.65
C MET A 148 4.50 3.18 -10.12
N PHE A 149 3.42 3.60 -10.79
CA PHE A 149 3.21 3.28 -12.20
C PHE A 149 4.29 3.86 -13.11
N ARG A 150 4.80 5.04 -12.78
CA ARG A 150 5.90 5.66 -13.53
C ARG A 150 7.20 4.87 -13.38
N SER A 151 7.56 4.46 -12.17
CA SER A 151 8.76 3.65 -11.92
C SER A 151 8.70 2.31 -12.67
N GLN A 152 7.55 1.64 -12.62
CA GLN A 152 7.28 0.40 -13.36
C GLN A 152 7.44 0.57 -14.88
N ARG A 153 6.93 1.67 -15.46
CA ARG A 153 7.10 1.98 -16.89
C ARG A 153 8.56 2.20 -17.28
N VAL A 154 9.35 2.85 -16.42
CA VAL A 154 10.78 3.08 -16.68
C VAL A 154 11.54 1.75 -16.68
N LEU A 155 11.30 0.87 -15.71
CA LEU A 155 11.91 -0.46 -15.64
C LEU A 155 11.53 -1.32 -16.86
N ALA A 156 10.25 -1.35 -17.22
CA ALA A 156 9.78 -2.08 -18.41
C ALA A 156 10.42 -1.55 -19.71
N LYS A 157 10.61 -0.23 -19.84
CA LYS A 157 11.32 0.36 -20.97
C LYS A 157 12.79 -0.07 -20.99
N HIS A 158 13.47 -0.06 -19.84
CA HIS A 158 14.87 -0.48 -19.73
C HIS A 158 15.08 -1.95 -20.08
N ALA A 159 14.20 -2.84 -19.61
CA ALA A 159 14.24 -4.27 -19.93
C ALA A 159 14.09 -4.52 -21.44
N ARG A 160 13.17 -3.81 -22.11
CA ARG A 160 13.00 -3.88 -23.57
C ARG A 160 14.23 -3.39 -24.34
N LEU A 161 14.86 -2.30 -23.89
CA LEU A 161 16.08 -1.79 -24.53
C LEU A 161 17.25 -2.76 -24.38
N ARG A 162 17.40 -3.40 -23.21
CA ARG A 162 18.44 -4.42 -22.97
C ARG A 162 18.24 -5.66 -23.84
N ALA A 163 17.01 -6.18 -23.91
CA ALA A 163 16.68 -7.32 -24.78
C ALA A 163 16.94 -7.00 -26.27
N GLY A 164 16.65 -5.78 -26.71
CA GLY A 164 16.98 -5.32 -28.06
C GLY A 164 18.48 -5.25 -28.34
N ALA A 165 19.26 -4.75 -27.38
CA ALA A 165 20.72 -4.67 -27.48
C ALA A 165 21.39 -6.06 -27.53
N GLU A 166 20.91 -7.02 -26.74
CA GLU A 166 21.40 -8.40 -26.74
C GLU A 166 21.01 -9.17 -28.04
N SER A 167 19.96 -8.73 -28.74
CA SER A 167 19.53 -9.31 -30.03
C SER A 167 20.26 -8.76 -31.27
N THR A 168 21.12 -7.76 -31.10
CA THR A 168 21.91 -7.18 -32.21
C THR A 168 23.27 -7.88 -32.25
N PRO A 169 23.55 -8.78 -33.21
CA PRO A 169 24.85 -9.45 -33.30
C PRO A 169 25.97 -8.41 -33.50
N PRO A 170 27.18 -8.64 -32.97
CA PRO A 170 28.30 -7.73 -33.20
C PRO A 170 28.52 -7.57 -34.71
N PRO A 171 28.86 -6.36 -35.19
CA PRO A 171 29.17 -6.18 -36.60
C PRO A 171 30.29 -7.15 -36.95
N HIS A 172 30.00 -8.09 -37.85
CA HIS A 172 30.98 -9.02 -38.37
C HIS A 172 32.19 -8.20 -38.78
N GLY A 173 33.33 -8.52 -38.16
CA GLY A 173 34.59 -7.88 -38.41
C GLY A 173 34.82 -7.78 -39.92
N VAL A 174 35.24 -6.59 -40.33
CA VAL A 174 35.91 -6.36 -41.60
C VAL A 174 37.09 -7.32 -41.64
N MET A 175 36.92 -8.47 -42.30
CA MET A 175 38.03 -9.27 -42.79
C MET A 175 38.58 -8.54 -44.02
N GLY A 176 39.67 -7.81 -43.79
CA GLY A 176 40.58 -7.28 -44.80
C GLY A 176 42.00 -7.65 -44.41
#